data_AF-A0A0L0SPX4-F1
#
_entry.id   AF-A0A0L0SPX4-F1
#
_cell.length_a   1.000
_cell.length_b   1.000
_cell.length_c   1.000
_cell.angle_alpha   90.00
_cell.angle_beta   90.00
_cell.angle_gamma   90.00
#
_symmetry.space_group_name_H-M   'P 1'
#
loop_
_entity.id
_entity.type
_entity.pdbx_description
1 polymer ?
#
loop_
_entity_poly.entity_id
_entity_poly.type
_entity_poly.pdbx_seq_one_letter_code
_entity_poly.pdbx_strand_id
1 'polypeptide(L)'
;MQPLTNLVLLLLPPPTHATIGTAGTSPAGRARLVARAYVASRPWLRPVFRLVKYLYGLVTRTTELYRLCAAEVKRQRDALGENARMGHGRRSRRVGPAPDSKEGGSVDEDDDEDAVKRPLLDDHDGEDEDVQHGRDGGAMLPVSCDAIAEIEMSLLYSKELTLERRSIESRECGLEEVTQMILYKKHFPGRSSLETPEARILFAAVSVIHEAHRVVADINARAATKYDAANRTHERKLLELWSLLMPGEPLEARVTSQWGKIGFQGKDPATDFRGMGMQALDDLVYFAKVHPTVAKAVLAASQHPVSWYSFAIVGINVTSYVVQTLRTRRLQYYMLLHGPARETVHEFYCYVFKSFNDHWTGYTGNPPLTIMDFEREFAIVRHRIDQDLVLYRPGMRLAADPVSEQ
;
A
#
# COMPACT_ATOMS: atom_id res chain seq x y z
N MET A 1 32.98 6.17 -0.21
CA MET A 1 32.54 5.26 0.88
C MET A 1 31.15 4.66 0.65
N GLN A 2 30.12 5.42 0.25
CA GLN A 2 28.75 4.90 -0.04
C GLN A 2 28.61 3.66 -0.94
N PRO A 3 29.34 3.48 -2.07
CA PRO A 3 29.13 2.31 -2.93
C PRO A 3 29.56 1.00 -2.28
N LEU A 4 30.62 1.00 -1.46
CA LEU A 4 31.06 -0.18 -0.70
C LEU A 4 30.07 -0.51 0.41
N THR A 5 29.59 0.49 1.15
CA THR A 5 28.54 0.31 2.18
C THR A 5 27.26 -0.28 1.60
N ASN A 6 26.80 0.21 0.44
CA ASN A 6 25.62 -0.33 -0.23
C ASN A 6 25.85 -1.77 -0.71
N LEU A 7 27.03 -2.09 -1.26
CA LEU A 7 27.33 -3.46 -1.68
C LEU A 7 27.38 -4.44 -0.49
N VAL A 8 27.95 -4.00 0.65
CA VAL A 8 27.99 -4.76 1.91
C VAL A 8 26.59 -4.98 2.46
N LEU A 9 25.71 -3.97 2.47
CA LEU A 9 24.31 -4.12 2.89
C LEU A 9 23.54 -5.18 2.09
N LEU A 10 23.87 -5.36 0.81
CA LEU A 10 23.25 -6.37 -0.06
C LEU A 10 23.87 -7.77 0.11
N LEU A 11 25.09 -7.85 0.62
CA LEU A 11 25.79 -9.09 0.95
C LEU A 11 25.33 -9.68 2.29
N LEU A 12 24.87 -8.84 3.21
CA LEU A 12 24.32 -9.27 4.48
C LEU A 12 22.96 -9.96 4.28
N PRO A 13 22.68 -11.05 5.01
CA PRO A 13 21.35 -11.65 5.03
C PRO A 13 20.31 -10.60 5.47
N PRO A 14 19.05 -10.72 5.02
CA PRO A 14 17.99 -9.82 5.47
C PRO A 14 17.95 -9.80 7.00
N PRO A 15 17.77 -8.62 7.64
CA PRO A 15 17.74 -8.53 9.09
C PRO A 15 16.63 -9.44 9.65
N THR A 16 16.99 -10.29 10.60
CA THR A 16 16.09 -11.24 11.26
C THR A 16 15.37 -10.66 12.48
N HIS A 17 15.72 -9.43 12.90
CA HIS A 17 15.15 -8.84 14.10
C HIS A 17 13.85 -8.08 13.79
N ALA A 18 12.80 -8.58 14.42
CA ALA A 18 11.46 -8.03 14.45
C ALA A 18 11.45 -6.59 14.98
N THR A 19 10.70 -5.73 14.31
CA THR A 19 9.99 -4.65 15.02
C THR A 19 8.55 -5.11 15.08
N ILE A 20 8.20 -5.82 16.16
CA ILE A 20 6.83 -6.22 16.44
C ILE A 20 6.00 -4.92 16.58
N GLY A 21 4.86 -4.85 15.89
CA GLY A 21 3.83 -3.84 16.18
C GLY A 21 3.81 -2.58 15.31
N THR A 22 4.63 -2.45 14.27
CA THR A 22 4.42 -1.41 13.26
C THR A 22 4.10 -2.04 11.92
N ALA A 23 2.90 -1.78 11.38
CA ALA A 23 2.57 -1.96 9.97
C ALA A 23 3.37 -0.95 9.09
N GLY A 24 4.68 -0.93 9.27
CA GLY A 24 5.60 0.08 8.79
C GLY A 24 7.02 -0.47 8.78
N THR A 25 7.81 -0.02 7.82
CA THR A 25 8.98 -0.79 7.41
C THR A 25 10.19 -0.56 8.30
N SER A 26 11.03 -1.58 8.43
CA SER A 26 12.19 -1.51 9.33
C SER A 26 13.23 -0.53 8.74
N PRO A 27 13.91 0.29 9.56
CA PRO A 27 15.01 1.13 9.08
C PRO A 27 16.07 0.35 8.29
N ALA A 28 16.32 -0.91 8.67
CA ALA A 28 17.25 -1.79 7.98
C ALA A 28 16.70 -2.32 6.65
N GLY A 29 15.39 -2.63 6.59
CA GLY A 29 14.70 -3.00 5.35
C GLY A 29 14.77 -1.87 4.31
N ARG A 30 14.44 -0.64 4.73
CA ARG A 30 14.58 0.56 3.89
C ARG A 30 16.02 0.78 3.42
N ALA A 31 17.00 0.66 4.31
CA ALA A 31 18.41 0.82 3.93
C ALA A 31 18.85 -0.18 2.85
N ARG A 32 18.37 -1.43 2.91
CA ARG A 32 18.63 -2.45 1.87
C ARG A 32 17.93 -2.12 0.56
N LEU A 33 16.68 -1.64 0.59
CA LEU A 33 15.97 -1.21 -0.61
C LEU A 33 16.67 -0.02 -1.29
N VAL A 34 17.08 0.98 -0.52
CA VAL A 34 17.87 2.12 -1.04
C VAL A 34 19.19 1.61 -1.64
N ALA A 35 19.90 0.71 -0.97
CA ALA A 35 21.13 0.12 -1.50
C ALA A 35 20.89 -0.65 -2.81
N ARG A 36 19.80 -1.43 -2.90
CA ARG A 36 19.41 -2.15 -4.13
C ARG A 36 19.11 -1.19 -5.27
N ALA A 37 18.28 -0.18 -5.04
CA ALA A 37 17.94 0.83 -6.03
C ALA A 37 19.18 1.61 -6.51
N TYR A 38 20.09 1.93 -5.59
CA TYR A 38 21.36 2.58 -5.90
C TYR A 38 22.26 1.71 -6.80
N VAL A 39 22.41 0.42 -6.49
CA VAL A 39 23.18 -0.52 -7.32
C VAL A 39 22.53 -0.69 -8.69
N ALA A 40 21.20 -0.80 -8.74
CA ALA A 40 20.47 -1.00 -9.97
C ALA A 40 20.53 0.20 -10.93
N SER A 41 20.51 1.43 -10.39
CA SER A 41 20.63 2.67 -11.18
C SER A 41 22.03 2.93 -11.75
N ARG A 42 23.07 2.20 -11.32
CA ARG A 42 24.45 2.41 -11.74
C ARG A 42 24.97 1.24 -12.59
N PRO A 43 25.09 1.40 -13.93
CA PRO A 43 25.49 0.32 -14.82
C PRO A 43 26.81 -0.36 -14.44
N TRP A 44 27.80 0.39 -13.96
CA TRP A 44 29.11 -0.13 -13.56
C TRP A 44 29.09 -0.97 -12.27
N LEU A 45 28.09 -0.82 -11.39
CA LEU A 45 27.93 -1.65 -10.20
C LEU A 45 27.22 -2.98 -10.49
N ARG A 46 26.46 -3.07 -11.59
CA ARG A 46 25.70 -4.28 -11.95
C ARG A 46 26.58 -5.51 -12.19
N PRO A 47 27.75 -5.44 -12.85
CA PRO A 47 28.67 -6.58 -12.96
C PRO A 47 29.18 -7.07 -11.61
N VAL A 48 29.58 -6.15 -10.73
CA VAL A 48 30.07 -6.46 -9.37
C VAL A 48 29.00 -7.15 -8.55
N PHE A 49 27.78 -6.59 -8.54
CA PHE A 49 26.64 -7.17 -7.84
C PHE A 49 26.26 -8.56 -8.39
N ARG A 50 26.31 -8.75 -9.71
CA ARG A 50 26.06 -10.06 -10.34
C ARG A 50 27.13 -11.08 -9.97
N LEU A 51 28.40 -10.69 -9.95
CA LEU A 51 29.51 -11.57 -9.54
C LEU A 51 29.33 -12.01 -8.09
N VAL A 52 29.05 -11.06 -7.19
CA VAL A 52 28.73 -11.33 -5.80
C VAL A 52 27.56 -12.31 -5.65
N LYS A 53 26.45 -12.07 -6.35
CA LYS A 53 25.27 -12.94 -6.34
C LYS A 53 25.60 -14.35 -6.86
N TYR A 54 26.41 -14.43 -7.91
CA TYR A 54 26.86 -15.69 -8.49
C TYR A 54 27.74 -16.48 -7.52
N LEU A 55 28.75 -15.85 -6.91
CA LEU A 55 29.62 -16.48 -5.92
C LEU A 55 28.82 -16.98 -4.71
N TYR A 56 27.93 -16.15 -4.16
CA TYR A 56 27.02 -16.56 -3.08
C TYR A 56 26.14 -17.74 -3.53
N GLY A 57 25.66 -17.73 -4.78
CA GLY A 57 24.88 -18.82 -5.37
C GLY A 57 25.67 -20.13 -5.55
N LEU A 58 26.97 -20.08 -5.85
CA LEU A 58 27.84 -21.26 -5.88
C LEU A 58 27.98 -21.90 -4.50
N VAL A 59 28.13 -21.06 -3.46
CA VAL A 59 28.25 -21.52 -2.07
C VAL A 59 26.93 -22.13 -1.57
N THR A 60 25.80 -21.46 -1.81
CA THR A 60 24.51 -21.89 -1.25
C THR A 60 23.68 -22.79 -2.17
N ARG A 61 24.14 -23.03 -3.41
CA ARG A 61 23.41 -23.74 -4.48
C ARG A 61 21.96 -23.28 -4.67
N THR A 62 21.70 -22.00 -4.42
CA THR A 62 20.34 -21.42 -4.41
C THR A 62 20.33 -20.03 -5.02
N THR A 63 19.22 -19.70 -5.70
CA THR A 63 19.03 -18.39 -6.32
C THR A 63 18.73 -17.30 -5.30
N GLU A 64 18.97 -16.05 -5.66
CA GLU A 64 18.61 -14.89 -4.83
C GLU A 64 17.11 -14.86 -4.53
N LEU A 65 16.27 -15.12 -5.53
CA LEU A 65 14.81 -15.11 -5.37
C LEU A 65 14.36 -16.14 -4.32
N TYR A 66 14.92 -17.35 -4.35
CA TYR A 66 14.70 -18.35 -3.31
C TYR A 66 15.16 -17.85 -1.93
N ARG A 67 16.36 -17.27 -1.85
CA ARG A 67 16.94 -16.75 -0.60
C ARG A 67 16.29 -15.46 -0.08
N LEU A 68 15.39 -14.84 -0.83
CA LEU A 68 14.45 -13.83 -0.34
C LEU A 68 13.21 -14.47 0.25
N CYS A 69 12.60 -15.43 -0.47
CA CYS A 69 11.40 -16.14 0.00
C CYS A 69 11.69 -16.94 1.28
N ALA A 70 12.80 -17.67 1.34
CA ALA A 70 13.20 -18.45 2.51
C ALA A 70 13.49 -17.57 3.74
N ALA A 71 14.02 -16.35 3.54
CA ALA A 71 14.24 -15.41 4.63
C ALA A 71 12.91 -14.91 5.22
N GLU A 72 11.92 -14.65 4.36
CA GLU A 72 10.58 -14.28 4.79
C GLU A 72 9.86 -15.45 5.49
N VAL A 73 9.97 -16.69 5.00
CA VAL A 73 9.47 -17.89 5.71
C VAL A 73 10.06 -17.97 7.11
N LYS A 74 11.38 -17.78 7.25
CA LYS A 74 12.05 -17.76 8.54
C LYS A 74 11.50 -16.64 9.43
N ARG A 75 11.35 -15.42 8.91
CA ARG A 75 10.77 -14.28 9.66
C ARG A 75 9.38 -14.61 10.21
N GLN A 76 8.51 -15.20 9.37
CA GLN A 76 7.15 -15.55 9.79
C GLN A 76 7.15 -16.62 10.88
N ARG A 77 8.02 -17.64 10.76
CA ARG A 77 8.20 -18.67 11.79
C ARG A 77 8.72 -18.09 13.11
N ASP A 78 9.71 -17.23 13.06
CA ASP A 78 10.29 -16.58 14.25
C ASP A 78 9.22 -15.74 14.97
N ALA A 79 8.41 -14.97 14.23
CA ALA A 79 7.31 -14.17 14.79
C ALA A 79 6.19 -15.03 15.43
N LEU A 80 5.81 -16.15 14.80
CA LEU A 80 4.84 -17.09 15.37
C LEU A 80 5.38 -17.79 16.63
N GLY A 81 6.68 -18.14 16.63
CA GLY A 81 7.36 -18.74 17.77
C GLY A 81 7.51 -17.80 18.97
N GLU A 82 7.77 -16.51 18.73
CA GLU A 82 7.77 -15.47 19.78
C GLU A 82 6.37 -15.26 20.37
N ASN A 83 5.32 -15.25 19.54
CA ASN A 83 3.93 -15.16 20.02
C ASN A 83 3.53 -16.37 20.87
N ALA A 84 3.94 -17.58 20.49
CA ALA A 84 3.71 -18.79 21.29
C ALA A 84 4.41 -18.75 22.65
N ARG A 85 5.64 -18.20 22.72
CA ARG A 85 6.39 -18.00 23.98
C ARG A 85 5.76 -16.94 24.88
N MET A 86 5.23 -15.86 24.30
CA MET A 86 4.48 -14.82 25.05
C MET A 86 3.12 -15.33 25.55
N GLY A 87 2.45 -16.22 24.80
CA GLY A 87 1.18 -16.84 25.20
C GLY A 87 1.28 -17.81 26.39
N HIS A 88 2.44 -18.45 26.59
CA HIS A 88 2.68 -19.32 27.75
C HIS A 88 3.22 -18.59 29.00
N GLY A 89 3.40 -17.26 28.95
CA GLY A 89 3.89 -16.43 30.07
C GLY A 89 2.82 -16.02 31.11
N ARG A 90 1.53 -16.34 30.90
CA ARG A 90 0.46 -16.11 31.89
C ARG A 90 -0.01 -17.43 32.50
N ARG A 91 0.89 -18.17 33.16
CA ARG A 91 0.46 -19.19 34.13
C ARG A 91 0.17 -18.49 35.45
N SER A 92 -1.12 -18.46 35.77
CA SER A 92 -1.75 -18.04 37.01
C SER A 92 -0.81 -18.13 38.23
N ARG A 93 -0.54 -16.96 38.83
CA ARG A 93 0.01 -16.85 40.18
C ARG A 93 -1.05 -17.47 41.09
N ARG A 94 -0.90 -18.76 41.43
CA ARG A 94 -1.70 -19.40 42.50
C ARG A 94 -1.47 -18.59 43.77
N VAL A 95 -2.46 -17.79 44.14
CA VAL A 95 -2.67 -17.36 45.52
C VAL A 95 -2.98 -18.66 46.27
N GLY A 96 -2.06 -19.08 47.14
CA GLY A 96 -2.30 -20.21 48.02
C GLY A 96 -3.37 -19.86 49.05
N PRO A 97 -4.31 -20.76 49.39
CA PRO A 97 -5.09 -20.61 50.60
C PRO A 97 -4.31 -21.19 51.80
N ALA A 98 -4.38 -20.49 52.93
CA ALA A 98 -3.92 -20.96 54.22
C ALA A 98 -4.72 -22.20 54.69
N PRO A 99 -4.16 -23.04 55.58
CA PRO A 99 -4.78 -24.29 55.97
C PRO A 99 -5.68 -24.10 57.20
N ASP A 100 -6.79 -24.84 57.26
CA ASP A 100 -7.36 -25.25 58.54
C ASP A 100 -8.03 -26.63 58.46
N SER A 101 -7.65 -27.44 59.45
CA SER A 101 -8.26 -28.62 60.10
C SER A 101 -9.02 -29.71 59.32
N LYS A 102 -8.64 -30.95 59.66
CA LYS A 102 -9.19 -32.26 59.29
C LYS A 102 -10.46 -32.65 60.07
N GLU A 103 -11.04 -33.77 59.60
CA GLU A 103 -12.01 -34.72 60.22
C GLU A 103 -13.49 -34.37 59.98
N GLY A 104 -14.40 -35.26 59.55
CA GLY A 104 -14.41 -36.70 59.24
C GLY A 104 -15.88 -37.20 59.20
N GLY A 105 -16.20 -38.23 58.39
CA GLY A 105 -17.47 -39.03 58.39
C GLY A 105 -18.63 -38.51 57.52
N SER A 106 -19.06 -39.21 56.45
CA SER A 106 -20.16 -40.22 56.35
C SER A 106 -21.56 -39.63 56.62
N VAL A 107 -22.67 -39.88 55.92
CA VAL A 107 -23.14 -40.84 54.92
C VAL A 107 -24.59 -40.38 54.53
N ASP A 108 -24.99 -40.62 53.28
CA ASP A 108 -26.33 -40.87 52.70
C ASP A 108 -27.59 -39.96 52.89
N GLU A 109 -28.28 -39.85 51.73
CA GLU A 109 -29.74 -39.87 51.44
C GLU A 109 -30.66 -38.64 51.63
N ASP A 110 -31.18 -38.22 50.46
CA ASP A 110 -32.59 -38.02 50.06
C ASP A 110 -33.35 -36.67 50.20
N ASP A 111 -33.92 -36.35 49.03
CA ASP A 111 -35.25 -35.82 48.71
C ASP A 111 -35.63 -34.32 48.69
N ASP A 112 -36.12 -33.97 47.49
CA ASP A 112 -37.33 -33.23 47.12
C ASP A 112 -37.33 -31.74 46.74
N GLU A 113 -37.81 -31.55 45.48
CA GLU A 113 -38.78 -30.57 44.95
C GLU A 113 -38.45 -29.06 45.04
N ASP A 114 -38.69 -28.19 44.06
CA ASP A 114 -39.71 -28.19 43.01
C ASP A 114 -39.45 -27.10 41.94
N ALA A 115 -40.09 -27.26 40.78
CA ALA A 115 -40.59 -26.22 39.85
C ALA A 115 -39.64 -25.46 38.89
N VAL A 116 -39.94 -25.17 37.60
CA VAL A 116 -41.08 -25.40 36.69
C VAL A 116 -40.70 -24.94 35.25
N LYS A 117 -41.14 -25.69 34.22
CA LYS A 117 -41.46 -25.35 32.79
C LYS A 117 -40.38 -24.99 31.72
N ARG A 118 -39.99 -26.03 30.94
CA ARG A 118 -40.11 -26.29 29.45
C ARG A 118 -40.39 -25.12 28.47
N PRO A 119 -39.89 -25.13 27.19
CA PRO A 119 -40.07 -26.28 26.26
C PRO A 119 -39.05 -26.59 25.10
N LEU A 120 -39.10 -27.86 24.62
CA LEU A 120 -39.13 -28.42 23.22
C LEU A 120 -38.32 -27.76 22.10
N LEU A 121 -37.60 -28.39 21.15
CA LEU A 121 -37.34 -29.74 20.57
C LEU A 121 -36.08 -29.53 19.64
N ASP A 122 -35.19 -30.46 19.27
CA ASP A 122 -35.35 -31.76 18.59
C ASP A 122 -34.05 -32.59 18.72
N ASP A 123 -34.21 -33.91 18.73
CA ASP A 123 -33.19 -34.96 18.79
C ASP A 123 -32.66 -35.39 17.40
N HIS A 124 -31.44 -35.99 17.41
CA HIS A 124 -30.86 -37.10 16.60
C HIS A 124 -31.22 -37.23 15.09
N ASP A 125 -30.28 -37.39 14.16
CA ASP A 125 -29.24 -38.44 14.00
C ASP A 125 -28.01 -37.84 13.26
N GLY A 126 -26.74 -38.25 13.40
CA GLY A 126 -26.21 -39.59 13.63
C GLY A 126 -25.63 -40.20 12.34
N GLU A 127 -24.64 -39.56 11.69
CA GLU A 127 -23.71 -40.26 10.78
C GLU A 127 -22.28 -39.72 10.95
N ASP A 128 -21.47 -40.53 11.66
CA ASP A 128 -20.02 -40.44 11.75
C ASP A 128 -19.41 -40.77 10.37
N GLU A 129 -18.81 -39.78 9.71
CA GLU A 129 -17.67 -40.03 8.83
C GLU A 129 -16.46 -39.22 9.34
N ASP A 130 -15.72 -39.86 10.23
CA ASP A 130 -14.33 -39.55 10.57
C ASP A 130 -13.47 -39.58 9.31
N VAL A 131 -13.34 -38.44 8.63
CA VAL A 131 -12.23 -38.17 7.73
C VAL A 131 -11.31 -37.16 8.40
N GLN A 132 -10.48 -37.69 9.31
CA GLN A 132 -9.25 -37.05 9.74
C GLN A 132 -8.30 -36.87 8.54
N HIS A 133 -8.51 -35.80 7.76
CA HIS A 133 -7.45 -35.21 6.95
C HIS A 133 -6.82 -34.09 7.74
N GLY A 134 -5.67 -34.39 8.36
CA GLY A 134 -4.81 -33.40 9.00
C GLY A 134 -4.47 -32.27 8.04
N ARG A 135 -5.18 -31.15 8.16
CA ARG A 135 -4.75 -29.84 7.63
C ARG A 135 -4.21 -29.03 8.78
N ASP A 136 -2.98 -29.32 9.16
CA ASP A 136 -2.14 -28.31 9.80
C ASP A 136 -1.63 -27.36 8.70
N GLY A 137 -2.57 -26.66 8.07
CA GLY A 137 -2.29 -25.57 7.15
C GLY A 137 -1.89 -24.35 7.99
N GLY A 138 -0.72 -24.42 8.62
CA GLY A 138 -0.25 -23.41 9.56
C GLY A 138 -0.48 -22.00 9.01
N ALA A 139 -1.24 -21.19 9.74
CA ALA A 139 -1.64 -19.86 9.33
C ALA A 139 -0.41 -19.03 8.92
N MET A 140 -0.31 -18.74 7.61
CA MET A 140 0.79 -17.94 7.07
C MET A 140 0.52 -16.47 7.36
N LEU A 141 1.51 -15.76 7.91
CA LEU A 141 1.39 -14.31 8.11
C LEU A 141 1.41 -13.58 6.76
N PRO A 142 0.89 -12.35 6.66
CA PRO A 142 1.07 -11.52 5.48
C PRO A 142 2.56 -11.33 5.15
N VAL A 143 2.89 -11.40 3.87
CA VAL A 143 4.24 -11.14 3.36
C VAL A 143 4.60 -9.68 3.63
N SER A 144 5.79 -9.43 4.18
CA SER A 144 6.23 -8.06 4.47
C SER A 144 6.41 -7.22 3.19
N CYS A 145 6.04 -5.93 3.24
CA CYS A 145 6.23 -5.00 2.12
C CYS A 145 7.68 -4.94 1.63
N ASP A 146 8.65 -4.98 2.56
CA ASP A 146 10.07 -5.01 2.22
C ASP A 146 10.44 -6.27 1.43
N ALA A 147 9.92 -7.45 1.82
CA ALA A 147 10.14 -8.68 1.07
C ALA A 147 9.52 -8.63 -0.33
N ILE A 148 8.29 -8.11 -0.47
CA ILE A 148 7.64 -7.96 -1.78
C ILE A 148 8.46 -7.04 -2.68
N ALA A 149 8.93 -5.90 -2.17
CA ALA A 149 9.75 -4.96 -2.93
C ALA A 149 11.11 -5.55 -3.34
N GLU A 150 11.77 -6.33 -2.45
CA GLU A 150 13.02 -7.02 -2.81
C GLU A 150 12.79 -8.12 -3.87
N ILE A 151 11.68 -8.86 -3.76
CA ILE A 151 11.27 -9.87 -4.74
C ILE A 151 11.00 -9.21 -6.10
N GLU A 152 10.21 -8.13 -6.13
CA GLU A 152 9.90 -7.37 -7.34
C GLU A 152 11.17 -6.88 -8.05
N MET A 153 12.13 -6.33 -7.30
CA MET A 153 13.42 -5.89 -7.85
C MET A 153 14.21 -7.07 -8.42
N SER A 154 14.20 -8.24 -7.76
CA SER A 154 14.86 -9.45 -8.27
C SER A 154 14.22 -9.94 -9.57
N LEU A 155 12.89 -9.88 -9.68
CA LEU A 155 12.15 -10.18 -10.92
C LEU A 155 12.49 -9.17 -12.03
N LEU A 156 12.47 -7.86 -11.71
CA LEU A 156 12.71 -6.77 -12.66
C LEU A 156 14.09 -6.82 -13.33
N TYR A 157 15.13 -7.17 -12.57
CA TYR A 157 16.50 -7.24 -13.10
C TYR A 157 16.93 -8.65 -13.54
N SER A 158 16.04 -9.63 -13.46
CA SER A 158 16.32 -10.98 -13.97
C SER A 158 16.40 -10.98 -15.50
N LYS A 159 17.45 -11.61 -16.05
CA LYS A 159 17.60 -11.84 -17.49
C LYS A 159 16.80 -13.07 -17.98
N GLU A 160 16.46 -13.97 -17.08
CA GLU A 160 15.80 -15.26 -17.39
C GLU A 160 14.28 -15.20 -17.28
N LEU A 161 13.74 -14.17 -16.60
CA LEU A 161 12.30 -14.04 -16.28
C LEU A 161 11.59 -12.98 -17.12
N THR A 162 12.06 -12.74 -18.34
CA THR A 162 11.52 -11.67 -19.20
C THR A 162 10.08 -11.96 -19.62
N LEU A 163 9.73 -13.21 -19.90
CA LEU A 163 8.37 -13.59 -20.29
C LEU A 163 7.42 -13.58 -19.08
N GLU A 164 7.88 -14.09 -17.95
CA GLU A 164 7.12 -14.14 -16.70
C GLU A 164 6.77 -12.73 -16.22
N ARG A 165 7.73 -11.81 -16.27
CA ARG A 165 7.47 -10.39 -15.96
C ARG A 165 6.42 -9.78 -16.89
N ARG A 166 6.50 -10.03 -18.20
CA ARG A 166 5.48 -9.54 -19.15
C ARG A 166 4.11 -10.13 -18.86
N SER A 167 4.05 -11.39 -18.42
CA SER A 167 2.81 -12.03 -17.99
C SER A 167 2.25 -11.38 -16.71
N ILE A 168 3.09 -11.09 -15.71
CA ILE A 168 2.70 -10.35 -14.49
C ILE A 168 2.17 -8.94 -14.83
N GLU A 169 2.75 -8.28 -15.82
CA GLU A 169 2.33 -6.95 -16.29
C GLU A 169 1.04 -6.98 -17.15
N SER A 170 0.64 -8.15 -17.65
CA SER A 170 -0.58 -8.32 -18.46
C SER A 170 -1.83 -8.21 -17.60
N ARG A 171 -2.96 -7.78 -18.20
CA ARG A 171 -4.28 -7.78 -17.53
C ARG A 171 -4.81 -9.18 -17.23
N GLU A 172 -4.45 -10.15 -18.06
CA GLU A 172 -4.88 -11.55 -17.96
C GLU A 172 -3.69 -12.41 -17.48
N CYS A 173 -3.22 -12.16 -16.26
CA CYS A 173 -2.11 -12.91 -15.68
C CYS A 173 -2.62 -14.22 -15.06
N GLY A 174 -2.15 -15.36 -15.57
CA GLY A 174 -2.28 -16.65 -14.90
C GLY A 174 -1.31 -16.72 -13.71
N LEU A 175 -1.78 -16.31 -12.52
CA LEU A 175 -0.93 -16.15 -11.33
C LEU A 175 -0.27 -17.47 -10.90
N GLU A 176 -1.00 -18.58 -10.99
CA GLU A 176 -0.46 -19.91 -10.66
C GLU A 176 0.60 -20.32 -11.68
N GLU A 177 0.27 -20.25 -12.97
CA GLU A 177 1.15 -20.66 -14.06
C GLU A 177 2.44 -19.84 -14.06
N VAL A 178 2.34 -18.52 -13.95
CA VAL A 178 3.53 -17.64 -13.94
C VAL A 178 4.39 -17.91 -12.71
N THR A 179 3.78 -18.18 -11.55
CA THR A 179 4.53 -18.52 -10.34
C THR A 179 5.25 -19.85 -10.52
N GLN A 180 4.58 -20.89 -11.02
CA GLN A 180 5.19 -22.19 -11.30
C GLN A 180 6.35 -22.09 -12.30
N MET A 181 6.21 -21.27 -13.35
CA MET A 181 7.30 -21.00 -14.31
C MET A 181 8.50 -20.32 -13.65
N ILE A 182 8.27 -19.35 -12.77
CA ILE A 182 9.33 -18.70 -12.00
C ILE A 182 10.05 -19.71 -11.10
N LEU A 183 9.29 -20.53 -10.35
CA LEU A 183 9.85 -21.53 -9.45
C LEU A 183 10.73 -22.53 -10.22
N TYR A 184 10.25 -23.01 -11.37
CA TYR A 184 10.98 -23.93 -12.25
C TYR A 184 12.29 -23.31 -12.76
N LYS A 185 12.21 -22.12 -13.38
CA LYS A 185 13.37 -21.41 -13.94
C LYS A 185 14.38 -20.98 -12.89
N LYS A 186 13.93 -20.70 -11.67
CA LYS A 186 14.79 -20.31 -10.54
C LYS A 186 15.21 -21.45 -9.65
N HIS A 187 14.96 -22.70 -10.09
CA HIS A 187 15.38 -23.92 -9.43
C HIS A 187 15.00 -23.96 -7.95
N PHE A 188 13.76 -23.57 -7.63
CA PHE A 188 13.24 -23.70 -6.27
C PHE A 188 13.15 -25.19 -5.87
N PRO A 189 13.37 -25.54 -4.59
CA PRO A 189 12.99 -26.84 -4.06
C PRO A 189 11.51 -27.13 -4.35
N GLY A 190 11.18 -28.36 -4.74
CA GLY A 190 9.83 -28.70 -5.19
C GLY A 190 9.51 -28.27 -6.64
N ARG A 191 10.45 -27.61 -7.35
CA ARG A 191 10.39 -27.16 -8.76
C ARG A 191 9.20 -26.28 -9.10
N SER A 192 8.03 -26.86 -9.27
CA SER A 192 6.79 -26.17 -9.65
C SER A 192 5.70 -26.29 -8.59
N SER A 193 5.96 -26.98 -7.48
CA SER A 193 4.97 -27.12 -6.40
C SER A 193 4.73 -25.79 -5.69
N LEU A 194 3.47 -25.36 -5.66
CA LEU A 194 3.00 -24.20 -4.90
C LEU A 194 2.83 -24.50 -3.40
N GLU A 195 3.00 -25.75 -2.98
CA GLU A 195 2.75 -26.16 -1.61
C GLU A 195 3.88 -25.78 -0.65
N THR A 196 5.10 -25.67 -1.18
CA THR A 196 6.28 -25.29 -0.38
C THR A 196 6.11 -23.90 0.25
N PRO A 197 6.59 -23.67 1.49
CA PRO A 197 6.47 -22.37 2.14
C PRO A 197 7.03 -21.21 1.29
N GLU A 198 8.18 -21.41 0.65
CA GLU A 198 8.82 -20.40 -0.20
C GLU A 198 8.00 -20.10 -1.46
N ALA A 199 7.34 -21.11 -2.04
CA ALA A 199 6.44 -20.91 -3.17
C ALA A 199 5.20 -20.12 -2.78
N ARG A 200 4.63 -20.36 -1.59
CA ARG A 200 3.49 -19.56 -1.09
C ARG A 200 3.85 -18.10 -0.88
N ILE A 201 5.05 -17.82 -0.36
CA ILE A 201 5.58 -16.44 -0.25
C ILE A 201 5.72 -15.81 -1.63
N LEU A 202 6.32 -16.53 -2.59
CA LEU A 202 6.48 -16.02 -3.95
C LEU A 202 5.13 -15.75 -4.61
N PHE A 203 4.18 -16.67 -4.50
CA PHE A 203 2.82 -16.52 -5.03
C PHE A 203 2.15 -15.27 -4.46
N ALA A 204 2.15 -15.12 -3.14
CA ALA A 204 1.56 -13.94 -2.49
C ALA A 204 2.25 -12.63 -2.94
N ALA A 205 3.58 -12.61 -3.07
CA ALA A 205 4.30 -11.44 -3.57
C ALA A 205 3.96 -11.13 -5.04
N VAL A 206 3.92 -12.14 -5.91
CA VAL A 206 3.57 -11.99 -7.33
C VAL A 206 2.13 -11.47 -7.49
N SER A 207 1.19 -11.95 -6.68
CA SER A 207 -0.19 -11.47 -6.67
C SER A 207 -0.28 -9.98 -6.34
N VAL A 208 0.43 -9.51 -5.31
CA VAL A 208 0.45 -8.08 -4.93
C VAL A 208 1.14 -7.23 -6.02
N ILE A 209 2.24 -7.72 -6.59
CA ILE A 209 2.95 -7.02 -7.68
C ILE A 209 2.05 -6.90 -8.92
N HIS A 210 1.34 -7.98 -9.28
CA HIS A 210 0.38 -7.97 -10.38
C HIS A 210 -0.74 -6.96 -10.14
N GLU A 211 -1.31 -6.91 -8.94
CA GLU A 211 -2.36 -5.92 -8.61
C GLU A 211 -1.83 -4.48 -8.71
N ALA A 212 -0.60 -4.22 -8.26
CA ALA A 212 0.02 -2.91 -8.44
C ALA A 212 0.15 -2.52 -9.92
N HIS A 213 0.51 -3.46 -10.80
CA HIS A 213 0.52 -3.23 -12.25
C HIS A 213 -0.87 -2.96 -12.82
N ARG A 214 -1.91 -3.65 -12.35
CA ARG A 214 -3.30 -3.41 -12.75
C ARG A 214 -3.75 -2.00 -12.37
N VAL A 215 -3.48 -1.55 -11.14
CA VAL A 215 -3.79 -0.19 -10.70
C VAL A 215 -3.09 0.85 -11.58
N VAL A 216 -1.80 0.68 -11.86
CA VAL A 216 -1.06 1.59 -12.76
C VAL A 216 -1.68 1.62 -14.15
N ALA A 217 -2.05 0.48 -14.73
CA ALA A 217 -2.69 0.40 -16.04
C ALA A 217 -4.05 1.11 -16.05
N ASP A 218 -4.85 0.93 -15.01
CA ASP A 218 -6.17 1.52 -14.88
C ASP A 218 -6.12 3.04 -14.70
N ILE A 219 -5.24 3.55 -13.84
CA ILE A 219 -5.02 4.99 -13.68
C ILE A 219 -4.54 5.61 -14.99
N ASN A 220 -3.65 4.95 -15.73
CA ASN A 220 -3.20 5.45 -17.04
C ASN A 220 -4.33 5.46 -18.07
N ALA A 221 -5.16 4.41 -18.13
CA ALA A 221 -6.32 4.36 -19.02
C ALA A 221 -7.34 5.45 -18.66
N ARG A 222 -7.56 5.69 -17.36
CA ARG A 222 -8.46 6.72 -16.86
C ARG A 222 -7.94 8.12 -17.16
N ALA A 223 -6.63 8.34 -17.02
CA ALA A 223 -5.99 9.61 -17.39
C ALA A 223 -6.05 9.89 -18.90
N ALA A 224 -6.02 8.84 -19.72
CA ALA A 224 -6.19 8.94 -21.18
C ALA A 224 -7.66 9.12 -21.62
N THR A 225 -8.62 8.84 -20.75
CA THR A 225 -10.05 8.99 -21.04
C THR A 225 -10.41 10.47 -21.02
N LYS A 226 -10.71 11.05 -22.19
CA LYS A 226 -11.13 12.45 -22.29
C LYS A 226 -12.48 12.67 -21.60
N TYR A 227 -12.63 13.85 -21.01
CA TYR A 227 -13.93 14.32 -20.58
C TYR A 227 -14.88 14.42 -21.78
N ASP A 228 -16.14 14.06 -21.59
CA ASP A 228 -17.17 14.05 -22.63
C ASP A 228 -18.47 14.60 -22.05
N ALA A 229 -18.88 15.78 -22.54
CA ALA A 229 -20.10 16.46 -22.09
C ALA A 229 -21.39 15.73 -22.51
N ALA A 230 -21.33 14.85 -23.51
CA ALA A 230 -22.46 13.99 -23.87
C ALA A 230 -22.59 12.78 -22.93
N ASN A 231 -21.54 12.44 -22.17
CA ASN A 231 -21.54 11.33 -21.25
C ASN A 231 -22.12 11.75 -19.88
N ARG A 232 -23.33 11.27 -19.58
CA ARG A 232 -24.04 11.58 -18.33
C ARG A 232 -23.24 11.22 -17.06
N THR A 233 -22.38 10.21 -17.11
CA THR A 233 -21.55 9.83 -15.96
C THR A 233 -20.44 10.84 -15.71
N HIS A 234 -19.85 11.40 -16.78
CA HIS A 234 -18.83 12.45 -16.69
C HIS A 234 -19.45 13.76 -16.17
N GLU A 235 -20.58 14.16 -16.73
CA GLU A 235 -21.35 15.33 -16.30
C GLU A 235 -21.76 15.24 -14.83
N ARG A 236 -22.36 14.10 -14.41
CA ARG A 236 -22.75 13.88 -13.02
C ARG A 236 -21.57 14.05 -12.05
N LYS A 237 -20.39 13.53 -12.41
CA LYS A 237 -19.20 13.62 -11.57
C LYS A 237 -18.65 15.05 -11.48
N LEU A 238 -18.71 15.81 -12.58
CA LEU A 238 -18.31 17.23 -12.56
C LEU A 238 -19.28 18.08 -11.71
N LEU A 239 -20.58 17.80 -11.78
CA LEU A 239 -21.57 18.47 -10.92
C LEU A 239 -21.42 18.05 -9.46
N GLU A 240 -21.07 16.79 -9.18
CA GLU A 240 -20.72 16.30 -7.83
C GLU A 240 -19.57 17.13 -7.24
N LEU A 241 -18.49 17.37 -8.01
CA LEU A 241 -17.37 18.21 -7.58
C LEU A 241 -17.83 19.60 -7.12
N TRP A 242 -18.68 20.25 -7.92
CA TRP A 242 -19.24 21.55 -7.56
C TRP A 242 -20.02 21.48 -6.25
N SER A 243 -20.94 20.53 -6.11
CA SER A 243 -21.76 20.38 -4.91
C SER A 243 -20.95 20.13 -3.63
N LEU A 244 -19.83 19.41 -3.74
CA LEU A 244 -18.95 19.12 -2.61
C LEU A 244 -18.17 20.37 -2.15
N LEU A 245 -17.69 21.17 -3.10
CA LEU A 245 -16.87 22.35 -2.82
C LEU A 245 -17.71 23.61 -2.53
N MET A 246 -18.88 23.75 -3.14
CA MET A 246 -19.76 24.91 -3.06
C MET A 246 -21.19 24.52 -2.61
N PRO A 247 -21.37 23.87 -1.44
CA PRO A 247 -22.68 23.34 -1.02
C PRO A 247 -23.77 24.41 -0.83
N GLY A 248 -23.38 25.66 -0.59
CA GLY A 248 -24.30 26.78 -0.40
C GLY A 248 -24.65 27.56 -1.68
N GLU A 249 -24.08 27.20 -2.83
CA GLU A 249 -24.28 27.93 -4.07
C GLU A 249 -24.56 26.95 -5.22
N PRO A 250 -25.81 26.80 -5.68
CA PRO A 250 -26.11 25.94 -6.82
C PRO A 250 -25.51 26.51 -8.10
N LEU A 251 -25.12 25.62 -9.01
CA LEU A 251 -24.65 26.00 -10.33
C LEU A 251 -25.85 26.44 -11.20
N GLU A 252 -25.80 27.65 -11.75
CA GLU A 252 -26.89 28.22 -12.58
C GLU A 252 -27.05 27.49 -13.90
N ALA A 253 -25.93 27.06 -14.49
CA ALA A 253 -25.88 26.31 -15.74
C ALA A 253 -24.57 25.54 -15.83
N ARG A 254 -24.55 24.47 -16.65
CA ARG A 254 -23.33 23.70 -16.89
C ARG A 254 -22.18 24.53 -17.47
N VAL A 255 -22.48 25.50 -18.34
CA VAL A 255 -21.50 26.46 -18.89
C VAL A 255 -21.75 27.82 -18.26
N THR A 256 -20.89 28.23 -17.32
CA THR A 256 -21.07 29.43 -16.50
C THR A 256 -19.73 29.95 -15.98
N SER A 257 -19.63 31.24 -15.67
CA SER A 257 -18.44 31.80 -15.02
C SER A 257 -18.25 31.35 -13.56
N GLN A 258 -19.27 30.73 -12.94
CA GLN A 258 -19.16 30.24 -11.55
C GLN A 258 -18.02 29.24 -11.36
N TRP A 259 -17.65 28.47 -12.39
CA TRP A 259 -16.53 27.52 -12.34
C TRP A 259 -15.19 28.16 -11.95
N GLY A 260 -15.02 29.46 -12.23
CA GLY A 260 -13.85 30.22 -11.78
C GLY A 260 -13.71 30.28 -10.25
N LYS A 261 -14.79 30.16 -9.48
CA LYS A 261 -14.77 30.16 -8.00
C LYS A 261 -14.00 28.99 -7.40
N ILE A 262 -14.00 27.85 -8.09
CA ILE A 262 -13.21 26.67 -7.71
C ILE A 262 -11.95 26.52 -8.59
N GLY A 263 -11.60 27.56 -9.34
CA GLY A 263 -10.33 27.67 -10.04
C GLY A 263 -10.24 26.92 -11.37
N PHE A 264 -11.35 26.66 -12.07
CA PHE A 264 -11.32 26.28 -13.49
C PHE A 264 -11.11 27.50 -14.40
N GLN A 265 -10.65 27.29 -15.63
CA GLN A 265 -10.46 28.36 -16.60
C GLN A 265 -11.69 28.52 -17.51
N GLY A 266 -12.08 29.76 -17.76
CA GLY A 266 -13.23 30.06 -18.62
C GLY A 266 -14.58 29.65 -18.02
N LYS A 267 -15.55 29.37 -18.89
CA LYS A 267 -16.93 29.02 -18.50
C LYS A 267 -17.23 27.53 -18.53
N ASP A 268 -16.32 26.71 -19.06
CA ASP A 268 -16.52 25.27 -19.23
C ASP A 268 -15.27 24.48 -18.80
N PRO A 269 -15.32 23.79 -17.65
CA PRO A 269 -14.25 22.93 -17.15
C PRO A 269 -13.79 21.84 -18.12
N ALA A 270 -14.60 21.46 -19.12
CA ALA A 270 -14.24 20.42 -20.08
C ALA A 270 -12.89 20.69 -20.77
N THR A 271 -12.54 21.96 -20.99
CA THR A 271 -11.29 22.34 -21.65
C THR A 271 -10.05 22.15 -20.80
N ASP A 272 -10.18 22.06 -19.47
CA ASP A 272 -9.06 21.99 -18.54
C ASP A 272 -8.54 20.54 -18.37
N PHE A 273 -9.40 19.54 -18.57
CA PHE A 273 -9.05 18.12 -18.42
C PHE A 273 -8.24 17.51 -19.56
N ARG A 274 -7.64 18.32 -20.46
CA ARG A 274 -6.96 17.80 -21.67
C ARG A 274 -5.78 16.88 -21.37
N GLY A 275 -5.01 17.17 -20.32
CA GLY A 275 -3.79 16.44 -19.99
C GLY A 275 -4.01 15.14 -19.21
N MET A 276 -4.94 15.16 -18.25
CA MET A 276 -5.15 14.07 -17.29
C MET A 276 -6.59 13.53 -17.29
N GLY A 277 -7.42 13.97 -18.23
CA GLY A 277 -8.73 13.39 -18.52
C GLY A 277 -9.62 13.22 -17.29
N MET A 278 -10.33 12.10 -17.27
CA MET A 278 -11.22 11.73 -16.18
C MET A 278 -10.48 11.43 -14.87
N GLN A 279 -9.19 11.09 -14.91
CA GLN A 279 -8.42 10.83 -13.68
C GLN A 279 -8.30 12.11 -12.83
N ALA A 280 -8.04 13.26 -13.44
CA ALA A 280 -7.96 14.51 -12.67
C ALA A 280 -9.30 14.92 -12.07
N LEU A 281 -10.41 14.63 -12.75
CA LEU A 281 -11.74 14.83 -12.16
C LEU A 281 -12.00 13.84 -11.01
N ASP A 282 -11.58 12.58 -11.15
CA ASP A 282 -11.68 11.59 -10.07
C ASP A 282 -10.87 12.02 -8.83
N ASP A 283 -9.64 12.50 -9.02
CA ASP A 283 -8.76 13.00 -7.96
C ASP A 283 -9.35 14.22 -7.22
N LEU A 284 -9.87 15.21 -7.96
CA LEU A 284 -10.53 16.38 -7.38
C LEU A 284 -11.78 15.99 -6.57
N VAL A 285 -12.63 15.11 -7.11
CA VAL A 285 -13.83 14.63 -6.41
C VAL A 285 -13.45 13.82 -5.19
N TYR A 286 -12.46 12.91 -5.30
CA TYR A 286 -11.99 12.13 -4.17
C TYR A 286 -11.52 13.04 -3.03
N PHE A 287 -10.71 14.05 -3.34
CA PHE A 287 -10.21 14.98 -2.32
C PHE A 287 -11.35 15.74 -1.63
N ALA A 288 -12.29 16.28 -2.41
CA ALA A 288 -13.45 17.00 -1.87
C ALA A 288 -14.41 16.12 -1.07
N LYS A 289 -14.47 14.82 -1.37
CA LYS A 289 -15.39 13.87 -0.76
C LYS A 289 -14.82 13.17 0.48
N VAL A 290 -13.56 12.76 0.42
CA VAL A 290 -12.89 11.95 1.47
C VAL A 290 -12.22 12.84 2.51
N HIS A 291 -11.70 14.00 2.10
CA HIS A 291 -11.07 14.99 3.00
C HIS A 291 -11.76 16.35 2.87
N PRO A 292 -13.09 16.45 3.08
CA PRO A 292 -13.85 17.68 2.83
C PRO A 292 -13.34 18.86 3.65
N THR A 293 -12.83 18.63 4.87
CA THR A 293 -12.30 19.70 5.72
C THR A 293 -11.03 20.28 5.11
N VAL A 294 -10.10 19.40 4.74
CA VAL A 294 -8.83 19.80 4.11
C VAL A 294 -9.07 20.43 2.74
N ALA A 295 -9.92 19.83 1.90
CA ALA A 295 -10.21 20.35 0.57
C ALA A 295 -10.81 21.76 0.60
N LYS A 296 -11.75 22.03 1.51
CA LYS A 296 -12.33 23.38 1.70
C LYS A 296 -11.31 24.37 2.25
N ALA A 297 -10.45 23.95 3.18
CA ALA A 297 -9.37 24.81 3.68
C ALA A 297 -8.36 25.18 2.58
N VAL A 298 -7.99 24.22 1.73
CA VAL A 298 -7.12 24.44 0.56
C VAL A 298 -7.80 25.36 -0.46
N LEU A 299 -9.10 25.17 -0.74
CA LEU A 299 -9.87 26.06 -1.63
C LEU A 299 -9.93 27.49 -1.08
N ALA A 300 -10.20 27.67 0.21
CA ALA A 300 -10.23 28.99 0.83
C ALA A 300 -8.85 29.67 0.75
N ALA A 301 -7.78 28.93 1.03
CA ALA A 301 -6.41 29.43 0.94
C ALA A 301 -6.02 29.82 -0.50
N SER A 302 -6.50 29.09 -1.50
CA SER A 302 -6.22 29.38 -2.91
C SER A 302 -6.81 30.71 -3.38
N GLN A 303 -7.77 31.29 -2.66
CA GLN A 303 -8.46 32.54 -3.00
C GLN A 303 -7.82 33.78 -2.33
N HIS A 304 -6.61 33.65 -1.77
CA HIS A 304 -5.93 34.76 -1.10
C HIS A 304 -5.78 36.01 -2.00
N PRO A 305 -6.04 37.24 -1.52
CA PRO A 305 -6.12 38.43 -2.40
C PRO A 305 -4.89 38.71 -3.26
N VAL A 306 -3.70 38.36 -2.78
CA VAL A 306 -2.42 38.56 -3.49
C VAL A 306 -1.89 37.22 -4.01
N SER A 307 -1.53 36.32 -3.09
CA SER A 307 -1.02 34.98 -3.37
C SER A 307 -2.07 33.94 -3.75
N TRP A 308 -3.10 34.31 -4.52
CA TRP A 308 -4.08 33.33 -4.99
C TRP A 308 -3.44 32.32 -5.96
N TYR A 309 -4.05 31.15 -6.07
CA TYR A 309 -3.81 30.20 -7.15
C TYR A 309 -5.10 29.51 -7.57
N SER A 310 -5.14 28.99 -8.79
CA SER A 310 -6.31 28.31 -9.33
C SER A 310 -6.44 26.88 -8.77
N PHE A 311 -7.33 26.66 -7.78
CA PHE A 311 -7.52 25.36 -7.11
C PHE A 311 -7.64 24.19 -8.10
N ALA A 312 -8.60 24.22 -9.03
CA ALA A 312 -8.79 23.10 -9.96
C ALA A 312 -7.60 22.91 -10.92
N ILE A 313 -7.03 23.98 -11.48
CA ILE A 313 -5.84 23.88 -12.36
C ILE A 313 -4.64 23.31 -11.60
N VAL A 314 -4.40 23.75 -10.36
CA VAL A 314 -3.34 23.19 -9.52
C VAL A 314 -3.61 21.71 -9.24
N GLY A 315 -4.84 21.33 -8.89
CA GLY A 315 -5.21 19.92 -8.71
C GLY A 315 -4.98 19.07 -9.96
N ILE A 316 -5.29 19.57 -11.16
CA ILE A 316 -4.99 18.86 -12.42
C ILE A 316 -3.47 18.69 -12.61
N ASN A 317 -2.67 19.69 -12.26
CA ASN A 317 -1.20 19.58 -12.29
C ASN A 317 -0.64 18.60 -11.25
N VAL A 318 -1.24 18.55 -10.05
CA VAL A 318 -0.91 17.56 -9.02
C VAL A 318 -1.22 16.15 -9.54
N THR A 319 -2.36 15.95 -10.20
CA THR A 319 -2.70 14.67 -10.85
C THR A 319 -1.63 14.26 -11.86
N SER A 320 -1.19 15.20 -12.71
CA SER A 320 -0.12 14.95 -13.68
C SER A 320 1.17 14.46 -13.02
N TYR A 321 1.57 15.08 -11.91
CA TYR A 321 2.72 14.63 -11.13
C TYR A 321 2.53 13.23 -10.53
N VAL A 322 1.37 12.94 -9.93
CA VAL A 322 1.06 11.62 -9.34
C VAL A 322 1.08 10.52 -10.41
N VAL A 323 0.49 10.77 -11.58
CA VAL A 323 0.55 9.82 -12.71
C VAL A 323 2.00 9.63 -13.17
N GLN A 324 2.82 10.68 -13.16
CA GLN A 324 4.24 10.58 -13.50
C GLN A 324 5.03 9.74 -12.50
N THR A 325 4.74 9.82 -11.19
CA THR A 325 5.40 8.98 -10.17
C THR A 325 5.02 7.50 -10.32
N LEU A 326 3.80 7.20 -10.77
CA LEU A 326 3.38 5.84 -11.15
C LEU A 326 4.13 5.33 -12.38
N ARG A 327 4.15 6.11 -13.48
CA ARG A 327 4.83 5.76 -14.74
C ARG A 327 6.33 5.51 -14.56
N THR A 328 6.96 6.27 -13.66
CA THR A 328 8.38 6.13 -13.31
C THR A 328 8.64 5.13 -12.18
N ARG A 329 7.58 4.46 -11.67
CA ARG A 329 7.61 3.50 -10.55
C ARG A 329 8.13 4.06 -9.23
N ARG A 330 8.19 5.38 -9.07
CA ARG A 330 8.59 6.04 -7.82
C ARG A 330 7.57 5.81 -6.70
N LEU A 331 6.29 5.71 -7.05
CA LEU A 331 5.21 5.44 -6.09
C LEU A 331 5.05 3.95 -5.75
N GLN A 332 5.83 3.06 -6.35
CA GLN A 332 5.62 1.60 -6.25
C GLN A 332 5.63 1.11 -4.80
N TYR A 333 6.67 1.45 -4.02
CA TYR A 333 6.76 1.00 -2.63
C TYR A 333 5.69 1.63 -1.72
N TYR A 334 5.23 2.85 -2.02
CA TYR A 334 4.09 3.43 -1.31
C TYR A 334 2.81 2.61 -1.54
N MET A 335 2.57 2.16 -2.78
CA MET A 335 1.46 1.24 -3.07
C MET A 335 1.63 -0.11 -2.39
N LEU A 336 2.84 -0.66 -2.33
CA LEU A 336 3.10 -1.92 -1.62
C LEU A 336 2.88 -1.79 -0.10
N LEU A 337 3.23 -0.63 0.47
CA LEU A 337 3.12 -0.37 1.90
C LEU A 337 1.66 -0.23 2.36
N HIS A 338 0.82 0.40 1.56
CA HIS A 338 -0.57 0.74 1.93
C HIS A 338 -1.61 -0.19 1.31
N GLY A 339 -1.26 -0.90 0.24
CA GLY A 339 -2.17 -1.70 -0.56
C GLY A 339 -2.25 -1.14 -1.99
N PRO A 340 -2.03 -1.97 -3.02
CA PRO A 340 -2.16 -1.55 -4.42
C PRO A 340 -3.64 -1.38 -4.76
N ALA A 341 -4.16 -0.18 -4.53
CA ALA A 341 -5.54 0.19 -4.80
C ALA A 341 -5.61 1.60 -5.41
N ARG A 342 -6.71 1.94 -6.10
CA ARG A 342 -6.89 3.27 -6.67
C ARG A 342 -6.99 4.33 -5.56
N GLU A 343 -7.63 3.97 -4.46
CA GLU A 343 -7.77 4.78 -3.25
C GLU A 343 -6.40 5.18 -2.70
N THR A 344 -5.42 4.27 -2.69
CA THR A 344 -4.05 4.57 -2.28
C THR A 344 -3.41 5.67 -3.15
N VAL A 345 -3.67 5.66 -4.46
CA VAL A 345 -3.18 6.70 -5.38
C VAL A 345 -3.87 8.03 -5.11
N HIS A 346 -5.19 8.01 -4.90
CA HIS A 346 -5.96 9.21 -4.57
C HIS A 346 -5.56 9.82 -3.22
N GLU A 347 -5.28 9.00 -2.20
CA GLU A 347 -4.72 9.46 -0.92
C GLU A 347 -3.36 10.15 -1.08
N PHE A 348 -2.50 9.59 -1.93
CA PHE A 348 -1.23 10.24 -2.27
C PHE A 348 -1.44 11.56 -3.02
N TYR A 349 -2.42 11.64 -3.91
CA TYR A 349 -2.83 12.89 -4.55
C TYR A 349 -3.24 13.96 -3.52
N CYS A 350 -4.09 13.60 -2.56
CA CYS A 350 -4.52 14.51 -1.49
C CYS A 350 -3.31 15.00 -0.66
N TYR A 351 -2.39 14.10 -0.32
CA TYR A 351 -1.15 14.45 0.37
C TYR A 351 -0.30 15.46 -0.42
N VAL A 352 -0.10 15.24 -1.72
CA VAL A 352 0.70 16.15 -2.57
C VAL A 352 0.01 17.51 -2.66
N PHE A 353 -1.31 17.55 -2.86
CA PHE A 353 -2.05 18.82 -2.98
C PHE A 353 -1.97 19.62 -1.68
N LYS A 354 -2.22 18.98 -0.53
CA LYS A 354 -2.04 19.65 0.76
C LYS A 354 -0.60 20.11 0.98
N SER A 355 0.39 19.28 0.61
CA SER A 355 1.82 19.63 0.74
C SER A 355 2.21 20.84 -0.10
N PHE A 356 1.60 21.01 -1.28
CA PHE A 356 1.75 22.21 -2.09
C PHE A 356 1.10 23.41 -1.42
N ASN A 357 -0.14 23.27 -0.95
CA ASN A 357 -0.85 24.35 -0.28
C ASN A 357 -0.09 24.84 0.95
N ASP A 358 0.34 23.94 1.83
CA ASP A 358 1.08 24.28 3.04
C ASP A 358 2.39 25.02 2.71
N HIS A 359 3.10 24.59 1.67
CA HIS A 359 4.31 25.27 1.16
C HIS A 359 3.98 26.68 0.66
N TRP A 360 2.93 26.81 -0.13
CA TRP A 360 2.49 28.09 -0.71
C TRP A 360 2.06 29.08 0.37
N THR A 361 1.22 28.67 1.31
CA THR A 361 0.71 29.53 2.39
C THR A 361 1.75 29.80 3.47
N GLY A 362 2.75 28.92 3.62
CA GLY A 362 3.84 29.10 4.57
C GLY A 362 4.91 30.09 4.09
N TYR A 363 4.83 30.58 2.85
CA TYR A 363 5.78 31.53 2.31
C TYR A 363 5.62 32.92 2.95
N THR A 364 6.67 33.42 3.60
CA THR A 364 6.72 34.73 4.27
C THR A 364 7.66 35.72 3.59
N GLY A 365 8.16 35.40 2.39
CA GLY A 365 9.07 36.26 1.64
C GLY A 365 8.40 37.50 1.03
N ASN A 366 9.26 38.41 0.55
CA ASN A 366 8.86 39.66 -0.10
C ASN A 366 9.61 39.80 -1.44
N PRO A 367 8.94 39.96 -2.59
CA PRO A 367 7.50 40.11 -2.78
C PRO A 367 6.70 38.83 -2.46
N PRO A 368 5.40 38.94 -2.14
CA PRO A 368 4.51 37.79 -1.99
C PRO A 368 4.49 36.94 -3.26
N LEU A 369 4.22 35.64 -3.11
CA LEU A 369 4.04 34.74 -4.25
C LEU A 369 2.89 35.20 -5.13
N THR A 370 3.04 35.01 -6.43
CA THR A 370 2.00 35.22 -7.43
C THR A 370 1.83 33.94 -8.24
N ILE A 371 0.75 33.83 -9.01
CA ILE A 371 0.53 32.69 -9.91
C ILE A 371 1.71 32.40 -10.85
N MET A 372 2.53 33.41 -11.17
CA MET A 372 3.73 33.27 -12.01
C MET A 372 4.83 32.42 -11.36
N ASP A 373 4.80 32.28 -10.03
CA ASP A 373 5.75 31.51 -9.24
C ASP A 373 5.38 30.02 -9.15
N PHE A 374 4.19 29.64 -9.62
CA PHE A 374 3.62 28.30 -9.46
C PHE A 374 4.59 27.17 -9.82
N GLU A 375 5.15 27.18 -11.03
CA GLU A 375 6.00 26.06 -11.49
C GLU A 375 7.28 25.94 -10.65
N ARG A 376 7.84 27.07 -10.22
CA ARG A 376 9.04 27.10 -9.36
C ARG A 376 8.73 26.51 -7.99
N GLU A 377 7.68 26.99 -7.34
CA GLU A 377 7.31 26.54 -6.00
C GLU A 377 6.83 25.08 -6.01
N PHE A 378 6.06 24.68 -7.02
CA PHE A 378 5.63 23.29 -7.15
C PHE A 378 6.81 22.35 -7.46
N ALA A 379 7.83 22.80 -8.21
CA ALA A 379 9.06 22.02 -8.40
C ALA A 379 9.81 21.75 -7.08
N ILE A 380 9.84 22.72 -6.15
CA ILE A 380 10.45 22.53 -4.82
C ILE A 380 9.70 21.44 -4.04
N VAL A 381 8.36 21.50 -4.03
CA VAL A 381 7.51 20.50 -3.37
C VAL A 381 7.71 19.12 -3.98
N ARG A 382 7.67 19.00 -5.31
CA ARG A 382 7.93 17.74 -6.03
C ARG A 382 9.31 17.18 -5.71
N HIS A 383 10.34 18.02 -5.62
CA HIS A 383 11.69 17.57 -5.29
C HIS A 383 11.76 16.96 -3.90
N ARG A 384 11.13 17.59 -2.89
CA ARG A 384 11.06 17.06 -1.53
C ARG A 384 10.34 15.70 -1.49
N ILE A 385 9.20 15.60 -2.16
CA ILE A 385 8.41 14.35 -2.23
C ILE A 385 9.17 13.25 -2.98
N ASP A 386 9.85 13.59 -4.09
CA ASP A 386 10.68 12.64 -4.83
C ASP A 386 11.84 12.11 -3.96
N GLN A 387 12.44 12.94 -3.10
CA GLN A 387 13.44 12.47 -2.13
C GLN A 387 12.83 11.49 -1.12
N ASP A 388 11.64 11.78 -0.60
CA ASP A 388 10.96 10.92 0.36
C ASP A 388 10.56 9.57 -0.26
N LEU A 389 10.12 9.57 -1.52
CA LEU A 389 9.84 8.35 -2.30
C LEU A 389 11.10 7.51 -2.53
N VAL A 390 12.22 8.13 -2.93
CA VAL A 390 13.50 7.43 -3.13
C VAL A 390 14.05 6.85 -1.83
N LEU A 391 13.81 7.53 -0.70
CA LEU A 391 14.20 7.07 0.63
C LEU A 391 13.15 6.15 1.28
N TYR A 392 12.07 5.83 0.56
CA TYR A 392 11.02 4.93 1.01
C TYR A 392 10.39 5.36 2.36
N ARG A 393 10.23 6.67 2.58
CA ARG A 393 9.67 7.19 3.84
C ARG A 393 8.15 6.93 3.91
N PRO A 394 7.61 6.48 5.05
CA PRO A 394 6.20 6.09 5.16
C PRO A 394 5.22 7.26 5.34
N GLY A 395 5.68 8.45 5.73
CA GLY A 395 4.85 9.57 6.22
C GLY A 395 4.09 10.40 5.17
N MET A 396 3.80 9.84 3.99
CA MET A 396 3.17 10.58 2.88
C MET A 396 1.65 10.34 2.80
N ARG A 397 0.94 10.52 3.92
CA ARG A 397 -0.54 10.49 4.00
C ARG A 397 -1.06 11.80 4.57
N LEU A 398 -2.37 12.05 4.42
CA LEU A 398 -3.09 12.96 5.29
C LEU A 398 -3.50 12.24 6.59
N ALA A 399 -3.68 13.02 7.66
CA ALA A 399 -4.42 12.53 8.82
C ALA A 399 -5.88 12.32 8.43
N ALA A 400 -6.54 11.32 9.01
CA ALA A 400 -7.97 11.14 8.81
C ALA A 400 -8.71 12.40 9.28
N ASP A 401 -9.68 12.88 8.49
CA ASP A 401 -10.57 13.95 8.92
C ASP A 401 -11.29 13.49 10.20
N PRO A 402 -11.45 14.36 11.22
CA PRO A 402 -12.03 14.00 12.52
C PRO A 402 -13.52 13.60 12.48
N VAL A 403 -14.12 13.38 11.30
CA VAL A 403 -15.52 13.04 11.12
C VAL A 403 -15.68 12.05 9.96
N SER A 404 -15.40 10.77 10.22
CA SER A 404 -15.83 9.66 9.36
C SER A 404 -16.39 8.47 10.17
N GLU A 405 -16.83 8.73 11.40
CA GLU A 405 -17.73 7.86 12.15
C GLU A 405 -19.14 8.47 12.17
N GLN A 406 -19.89 8.31 11.07
CA GLN A 406 -21.36 8.35 11.07
C GLN A 406 -21.91 7.39 10.03
#